data_AF-A0A3M1AYJ5-F1
#
_entry.id   AF-A0A3M1AYJ5-F1
#
_cell.length_a   1.000
_cell.length_b   1.000
_cell.length_c   1.000
_cell.angle_alpha   90.00
_cell.angle_beta   90.00
_cell.angle_gamma   90.00
#
_symmetry.space_group_name_H-M   'P 1'
#
loop_
_entity.id
_entity.type
_entity.pdbx_description
1 polymer ?
#
loop_
_entity_poly.entity_id
_entity_poly.type
_entity_poly.pdbx_seq_one_letter_code
_entity_poly.pdbx_strand_id
1 'polypeptide(L)'
;GLISVISVGSYVLLYTPLKKKTELCTVVGAVPGALPALAGWTAARGTIDPAGILLFAILFLWQVPHFFAIGWIYREDYANAQIPILPVTDPTGARTAFQSILFTALLFLVSLLPTLLRMTGWIYLVGAMGLGGFFLVAALRFRRNRTIPVARKLFFASILYLPLLWAFMVIDKV
;
A
#
# COMPACT_ATOMS: atom_id res chain seq x y z
N GLY A 1 2.49 7.15 22.17
CA GLY A 1 3.55 6.75 23.11
C GLY A 1 4.61 5.95 22.40
N LEU A 2 4.56 4.62 22.45
CA LEU A 2 5.58 3.73 21.84
C LEU A 2 5.48 3.61 20.32
N ILE A 3 4.27 3.46 19.75
CA ILE A 3 4.06 3.31 18.30
C ILE A 3 4.62 4.52 17.53
N SER A 4 4.40 5.74 18.03
CA SER A 4 4.91 6.97 17.43
C SER A 4 6.44 7.01 17.44
N VAL A 5 7.08 6.57 18.54
CA VAL A 5 8.54 6.48 18.65
C VAL A 5 9.10 5.46 17.66
N ILE A 6 8.46 4.29 17.53
CA ILE A 6 8.84 3.27 16.53
C ILE A 6 8.65 3.83 15.11
N SER A 7 7.59 4.58 14.85
CA SER A 7 7.33 5.18 13.54
C SER A 7 8.40 6.21 13.17
N VAL A 8 8.71 7.15 14.06
CA VAL A 8 9.74 8.16 13.81
C VAL A 8 11.12 7.51 13.74
N GLY A 9 11.43 6.59 14.66
CA GLY A 9 12.70 5.86 14.69
C GLY A 9 12.93 5.04 13.42
N SER A 10 11.95 4.25 12.98
CA SER A 10 12.06 3.48 11.73
C SER A 10 12.14 4.38 10.49
N TYR A 11 11.42 5.51 10.46
CA TYR A 11 11.51 6.46 9.35
C TYR A 11 12.90 7.12 9.26
N VAL A 12 13.42 7.63 10.38
CA VAL A 12 14.69 8.36 10.42
C VAL A 12 15.89 7.42 10.31
N LEU A 13 15.88 6.31 11.05
CA LEU A 13 17.05 5.43 11.19
C LEU A 13 17.12 4.32 10.14
N LEU A 14 15.98 3.88 9.59
CA LEU A 14 15.95 2.82 8.58
C LEU A 14 15.63 3.39 7.20
N TYR A 15 14.45 3.97 7.01
CA TYR A 15 13.99 4.40 5.70
C TYR A 15 14.90 5.47 5.07
N THR A 16 15.22 6.53 5.81
CA THR A 16 16.03 7.67 5.30
C THR A 16 17.40 7.24 4.76
N PRO A 17 18.22 6.44 5.48
CA PRO A 17 19.48 5.94 4.91
C PRO A 17 19.28 4.89 3.82
N LEU A 18 18.27 4.01 3.94
CA LEU A 18 17.99 2.96 2.94
C LEU A 18 17.55 3.54 1.60
N LYS A 19 16.81 4.66 1.59
CA LYS A 19 16.35 5.33 0.36
C LYS A 19 17.49 5.67 -0.61
N LYS A 20 18.69 5.91 -0.07
CA LYS A 20 19.88 6.23 -0.87
C LYS A 20 20.71 4.99 -1.24
N LYS A 21 20.36 3.80 -0.73
CA LYS A 21 21.21 2.60 -0.80
C LYS A 21 20.55 1.39 -1.45
N THR A 22 19.25 1.17 -1.26
CA THR A 22 18.61 -0.08 -1.69
C THR A 22 17.19 0.10 -2.20
N GLU A 23 16.79 -0.81 -3.09
CA GLU A 23 15.41 -0.92 -3.60
C GLU A 23 14.40 -1.34 -2.51
N LEU A 24 14.89 -1.87 -1.37
CA LEU A 24 14.07 -2.24 -0.21
C LEU A 24 13.49 -1.03 0.54
N CYS A 25 14.00 0.18 0.25
CA CYS A 25 13.51 1.39 0.89
C CYS A 25 11.99 1.58 0.75
N THR A 26 11.38 1.14 -0.34
CA THR A 26 9.92 1.26 -0.54
C THR A 26 9.15 0.41 0.46
N VAL A 27 9.54 -0.85 0.66
CA VAL A 27 8.86 -1.77 1.60
C VAL A 27 9.14 -1.36 3.04
N VAL A 28 10.39 -1.00 3.35
CA VAL A 28 10.75 -0.52 4.70
C VAL A 28 10.05 0.80 5.03
N GLY A 29 9.92 1.70 4.06
CA GLY A 29 9.22 2.98 4.21
C GLY A 29 7.70 2.83 4.34
N ALA A 30 7.11 1.74 3.83
CA ALA A 30 5.68 1.47 4.02
C ALA A 30 5.35 1.13 5.49
N VAL A 31 6.30 0.62 6.28
CA VAL A 31 6.08 0.35 7.71
C VAL A 31 5.74 1.64 8.48
N PRO A 32 6.62 2.66 8.55
CA PRO A 32 6.28 3.92 9.21
C PRO A 32 5.12 4.65 8.51
N GLY A 33 4.91 4.42 7.21
CA GLY A 33 3.75 4.94 6.49
C GLY A 33 2.41 4.34 6.96
N ALA A 34 2.42 3.11 7.49
CA ALA A 34 1.21 2.40 7.93
C ALA A 34 0.96 2.50 9.44
N LEU A 35 2.01 2.74 10.25
CA LEU A 35 1.91 2.88 11.71
C LEU A 35 0.92 3.95 12.20
N PRO A 36 0.68 5.09 11.50
CA PRO A 36 -0.36 6.05 11.90
C PRO A 36 -1.77 5.45 11.99
N ALA A 37 -2.14 4.51 11.12
CA ALA A 37 -3.44 3.84 11.19
C ALA A 37 -3.57 3.00 12.46
N LEU A 38 -2.54 2.22 12.80
CA LEU A 38 -2.48 1.45 14.04
C LEU A 38 -2.48 2.35 15.28
N ALA A 39 -1.72 3.46 15.23
CA ALA A 39 -1.65 4.42 16.32
C ALA A 39 -3.02 5.06 16.57
N GLY A 40 -3.74 5.47 15.53
CA GLY A 40 -5.09 6.01 15.63
C GLY A 40 -6.07 5.03 16.25
N TRP A 41 -6.05 3.76 15.80
CA TRP A 41 -6.87 2.70 16.38
C TRP A 41 -6.55 2.46 17.86
N THR A 42 -5.26 2.30 18.18
CA THR A 42 -4.80 2.06 19.55
C THR A 42 -5.15 3.23 20.47
N ALA A 43 -5.09 4.47 19.98
CA ALA A 43 -5.47 5.65 20.75
C ALA A 43 -6.97 5.67 21.07
N ALA A 44 -7.82 5.21 20.15
CA ALA A 44 -9.27 5.16 20.36
C ALA A 44 -9.71 3.98 21.23
N ARG A 45 -9.02 2.83 21.15
CA ARG A 45 -9.41 1.58 21.84
C ARG A 45 -8.64 1.32 23.15
N GLY A 46 -7.49 1.96 23.33
CA GLY A 46 -6.60 1.74 24.47
C GLY A 46 -5.75 0.47 24.40
N THR A 47 -5.91 -0.36 23.37
CA THR A 47 -5.19 -1.62 23.19
C THR A 47 -4.80 -1.85 21.73
N ILE A 48 -3.75 -2.65 21.52
CA ILE A 48 -3.40 -3.18 20.20
C ILE A 48 -4.14 -4.51 20.06
N ASP A 49 -5.12 -4.56 19.17
CA ASP A 49 -5.93 -5.74 18.89
C ASP A 49 -5.81 -6.14 17.40
N PRO A 50 -6.36 -7.30 17.00
CA PRO A 50 -6.29 -7.76 15.61
C PRO A 50 -6.88 -6.76 14.59
N ALA A 51 -7.88 -5.96 14.98
CA ALA A 51 -8.50 -4.98 14.12
C ALA A 51 -7.55 -3.83 13.78
N GLY A 52 -6.82 -3.30 14.77
CA GLY A 52 -5.78 -2.29 14.53
C GLY A 52 -4.66 -2.80 13.63
N ILE A 53 -4.21 -4.04 13.84
CA ILE A 53 -3.18 -4.68 13.01
C ILE A 53 -3.68 -4.87 11.57
N LEU A 54 -4.97 -5.17 11.39
CA LEU A 54 -5.58 -5.30 10.08
C LEU A 54 -5.59 -3.97 9.31
N LEU A 55 -5.92 -2.86 9.97
CA LEU A 55 -5.85 -1.52 9.34
C LEU A 55 -4.42 -1.17 8.93
N PHE A 56 -3.43 -1.50 9.76
CA PHE A 56 -2.02 -1.38 9.42
C PHE A 56 -1.69 -2.21 8.17
N ALA A 57 -2.10 -3.47 8.12
CA ALA A 57 -1.80 -4.37 7.01
C ALA A 57 -2.41 -3.87 5.69
N ILE A 58 -3.65 -3.38 5.70
CA ILE A 58 -4.30 -2.79 4.51
C ILE A 58 -3.48 -1.59 4.02
N LEU A 59 -3.12 -0.66 4.91
CA LEU A 59 -2.40 0.55 4.53
C LEU A 59 -0.99 0.23 4.02
N PHE A 60 -0.28 -0.68 4.70
CA PHE A 60 1.05 -1.16 4.31
C PHE A 60 1.04 -1.80 2.93
N LEU A 61 0.12 -2.75 2.69
CA LEU A 61 0.04 -3.48 1.43
C LEU A 61 -0.36 -2.57 0.26
N TRP A 62 -1.23 -1.59 0.52
CA TRP A 62 -1.67 -0.62 -0.48
C TRP A 62 -0.55 0.34 -0.95
N GLN A 63 0.34 0.74 -0.05
CA GLN A 63 1.41 1.72 -0.34
C GLN A 63 2.41 1.23 -1.39
N VAL A 64 2.75 -0.06 -1.38
CA VAL A 64 3.78 -0.62 -2.27
C VAL A 64 3.43 -0.49 -3.76
N PRO A 65 2.27 -0.98 -4.26
CA PRO A 65 1.89 -0.82 -5.65
C PRO A 65 1.66 0.66 -6.03
N HIS A 66 1.21 1.50 -5.09
CA HIS A 66 1.11 2.94 -5.29
C HIS A 66 2.48 3.58 -5.56
N PHE A 67 3.46 3.31 -4.71
CA PHE A 67 4.82 3.85 -4.88
C PHE A 67 5.54 3.29 -6.11
N PHE A 68 5.31 2.02 -6.47
CA PHE A 68 5.85 1.47 -7.71
C PHE A 68 5.26 2.14 -8.95
N ALA A 69 3.97 2.50 -8.94
CA ALA A 69 3.38 3.25 -10.03
C ALA A 69 4.02 4.64 -10.18
N ILE A 70 4.20 5.39 -9.08
CA ILE A 70 4.92 6.67 -9.08
C ILE A 70 6.35 6.50 -9.58
N GLY A 71 7.08 5.54 -9.01
CA GLY A 71 8.47 5.30 -9.37
C GLY A 71 8.67 4.88 -10.82
N TRP A 72 7.66 4.25 -11.43
CA TRP A 72 7.67 3.96 -12.86
C TRP A 72 7.36 5.19 -13.72
N ILE A 73 6.42 6.04 -13.29
CA ILE A 73 6.05 7.28 -14.00
C ILE A 73 7.22 8.28 -14.02
N TYR A 74 7.92 8.44 -12.89
CA TYR A 74 9.03 9.39 -12.70
C TYR A 74 10.39 8.68 -12.67
N ARG A 75 10.50 7.55 -13.37
CA ARG A 75 11.69 6.68 -13.33
C ARG A 75 12.96 7.43 -13.69
N GLU A 76 12.91 8.28 -14.71
CA GLU A 76 14.05 9.06 -15.19
C GLU A 76 14.50 10.09 -14.14
N ASP A 77 13.56 10.77 -13.48
CA ASP A 77 13.87 11.73 -12.42
C ASP A 77 14.56 11.05 -11.23
N TYR A 78 14.09 9.86 -10.82
CA TYR A 78 14.73 9.08 -9.77
C TYR A 78 16.12 8.60 -10.17
N ALA A 79 16.32 8.20 -11.43
CA ALA A 79 17.62 7.80 -11.95
C ALA A 79 18.60 8.97 -11.96
N ASN A 80 18.17 10.14 -12.44
CA ASN A 80 18.96 11.38 -12.46
C ASN A 80 19.35 11.83 -11.04
N ALA A 81 18.46 11.63 -10.06
CA ALA A 81 18.73 11.90 -8.65
C ALA A 81 19.55 10.79 -7.94
N GLN A 82 19.99 9.76 -8.66
CA GLN A 82 20.74 8.61 -8.12
C GLN A 82 20.01 7.88 -6.97
N ILE A 83 18.67 7.81 -7.03
CA ILE A 83 17.86 7.13 -6.02
C ILE A 83 17.53 5.71 -6.52
N PRO A 84 18.07 4.65 -5.89
CA PRO A 84 17.95 3.28 -6.39
C PRO A 84 16.62 2.61 -5.98
N ILE A 85 15.49 3.18 -6.39
CA ILE A 85 14.17 2.54 -6.20
C ILE A 85 14.01 1.34 -7.16
N LEU A 86 13.18 0.35 -6.79
CA LEU A 86 12.97 -0.86 -7.59
C LEU A 86 12.64 -0.57 -9.07
N PRO A 87 11.75 0.39 -9.41
CA PRO A 87 11.50 0.75 -10.81
C PRO A 87 12.74 1.21 -11.57
N VAL A 88 13.75 1.81 -10.92
CA VAL A 88 15.00 2.25 -11.55
C VAL A 88 15.96 1.07 -11.73
N THR A 89 16.14 0.25 -10.68
CA THR A 89 17.03 -0.93 -10.65
C THR A 89 16.47 -2.14 -11.41
N ASP A 90 15.23 -2.09 -11.90
CA ASP A 90 14.59 -3.09 -12.75
C ASP A 90 14.32 -2.53 -14.16
N PRO A 91 15.31 -2.54 -15.08
CA PRO A 91 15.16 -2.11 -16.48
C PRO A 91 13.91 -2.65 -17.17
N THR A 92 13.66 -3.95 -16.99
CA THR A 92 12.53 -4.65 -17.61
C THR A 92 11.17 -4.33 -17.00
N GLY A 93 11.15 -3.86 -15.74
CA GLY A 93 9.92 -3.72 -14.94
C GLY A 93 9.25 -5.05 -14.59
N ALA A 94 9.91 -6.18 -14.78
CA ALA A 94 9.35 -7.50 -14.48
C ALA A 94 9.15 -7.69 -12.97
N ARG A 95 10.15 -7.33 -12.16
CA ARG A 95 10.11 -7.42 -10.70
C ARG A 95 9.13 -6.41 -10.12
N THR A 96 9.17 -5.18 -10.62
CA THR A 96 8.24 -4.11 -10.23
C THR A 96 6.79 -4.55 -10.45
N ALA A 97 6.47 -5.03 -11.66
CA ALA A 97 5.11 -5.45 -11.99
C ALA A 97 4.67 -6.72 -11.23
N PHE A 98 5.58 -7.68 -11.02
CA PHE A 98 5.28 -8.87 -10.23
C PHE A 98 4.94 -8.51 -8.78
N GLN A 99 5.75 -7.67 -8.15
CA GLN A 99 5.48 -7.24 -6.78
C GLN A 99 4.20 -6.39 -6.70
N SER A 100 3.92 -5.50 -7.67
CA SER A 100 2.62 -4.80 -7.70
C SER A 100 1.42 -5.77 -7.70
N ILE A 101 1.50 -6.88 -8.44
CA ILE A 101 0.45 -7.90 -8.42
C ILE A 101 0.41 -8.64 -7.08
N LEU A 102 1.56 -9.07 -6.56
CA LEU A 102 1.61 -9.78 -5.28
C LEU A 102 0.97 -8.94 -4.17
N PHE A 103 1.38 -7.68 -4.03
CA PHE A 103 0.86 -6.79 -2.99
C PHE A 103 -0.63 -6.45 -3.19
N THR A 104 -1.10 -6.24 -4.43
CA THR A 104 -2.53 -6.02 -4.68
C THR A 104 -3.38 -7.27 -4.46
N ALA A 105 -2.85 -8.47 -4.75
CA ALA A 105 -3.53 -9.73 -4.46
C ALA A 105 -3.62 -10.01 -2.96
N LEU A 106 -2.52 -9.78 -2.22
CA LEU A 106 -2.53 -9.86 -0.76
C LEU A 106 -3.47 -8.82 -0.16
N LEU A 107 -3.44 -7.58 -0.67
CA LEU A 107 -4.36 -6.53 -0.24
C LEU A 107 -5.82 -6.93 -0.48
N PHE A 108 -6.14 -7.53 -1.64
CA PHE A 108 -7.47 -8.04 -1.92
C PHE A 108 -7.91 -9.02 -0.83
N LEU A 109 -7.12 -10.05 -0.54
CA LEU A 109 -7.45 -11.04 0.50
C LEU A 109 -7.59 -10.40 1.89
N VAL A 110 -6.63 -9.56 2.27
CA VAL A 110 -6.61 -8.89 3.58
C VAL A 110 -7.80 -7.92 3.73
N SER A 111 -8.21 -7.25 2.66
CA SER A 111 -9.34 -6.32 2.68
C SER A 111 -10.70 -6.97 2.93
N LEU A 112 -10.83 -8.30 2.77
CA LEU A 112 -12.06 -9.04 3.06
C LEU A 112 -12.15 -9.49 4.53
N LEU A 113 -11.02 -9.52 5.24
CA LEU A 113 -10.96 -9.95 6.64
C LEU A 113 -11.79 -9.09 7.61
N PRO A 114 -12.01 -7.76 7.42
CA PRO A 114 -12.83 -6.97 8.33
C PRO A 114 -14.26 -7.51 8.47
N THR A 115 -14.86 -8.04 7.40
CA THR A 115 -16.19 -8.67 7.48
C THR A 115 -16.13 -9.99 8.24
N LEU A 116 -15.08 -10.80 8.02
CA LEU A 116 -14.90 -12.08 8.73
C LEU A 116 -14.67 -11.90 10.24
N LEU A 117 -13.98 -10.83 10.62
CA LEU A 117 -13.78 -10.41 12.00
C LEU A 117 -14.99 -9.66 12.60
N ARG A 118 -16.11 -9.57 11.85
CA ARG A 118 -17.33 -8.85 12.25
C ARG A 118 -17.11 -7.37 12.58
N MET A 119 -16.12 -6.73 11.95
CA MET A 119 -15.89 -5.29 12.05
C MET A 119 -16.83 -4.50 11.13
N THR A 120 -17.28 -5.13 10.04
CA THR A 120 -18.06 -4.51 8.97
C THR A 120 -19.07 -5.49 8.38
N GLY A 121 -20.09 -4.98 7.70
CA GLY A 121 -21.16 -5.76 7.09
C GLY A 121 -20.91 -6.17 5.63
N TRP A 122 -22.01 -6.50 4.95
CA TRP A 122 -22.03 -6.98 3.57
C TRP A 122 -21.81 -5.86 2.54
N ILE A 123 -22.18 -4.61 2.84
CA ILE A 123 -21.97 -3.47 1.94
C ILE A 123 -20.47 -3.21 1.81
N TYR A 124 -19.74 -3.25 2.93
CA TYR A 124 -18.28 -3.19 2.92
C TYR A 124 -17.69 -4.35 2.13
N LEU A 125 -18.15 -5.59 2.34
CA LEU A 125 -17.59 -6.76 1.66
C LEU A 125 -17.68 -6.63 0.14
N VAL A 126 -18.85 -6.26 -0.38
CA VAL A 126 -19.07 -6.07 -1.82
C VAL A 126 -18.21 -4.94 -2.36
N GLY A 127 -18.12 -3.82 -1.62
CA GLY A 127 -17.25 -2.70 -1.97
C GLY A 127 -15.76 -3.09 -2.02
N ALA A 128 -15.27 -3.81 -1.00
CA ALA A 128 -13.89 -4.28 -0.90
C ALA A 128 -13.55 -5.26 -2.03
N MET A 129 -14.45 -6.20 -2.37
CA MET A 129 -14.28 -7.10 -3.50
C MET A 129 -14.18 -6.34 -4.83
N GLY A 130 -15.06 -5.37 -5.06
CA GLY A 130 -15.07 -4.57 -6.28
C GLY A 130 -13.80 -3.71 -6.42
N LEU A 131 -13.45 -2.98 -5.36
CA LEU A 131 -12.27 -2.11 -5.33
C LEU A 131 -10.97 -2.91 -5.44
N GLY A 132 -10.84 -4.00 -4.70
CA GLY A 132 -9.62 -4.81 -4.70
C GLY A 132 -9.45 -5.57 -6.01
N GLY A 133 -10.55 -6.07 -6.59
CA GLY A 133 -10.53 -6.64 -7.93
C GLY A 133 -10.12 -5.61 -8.99
N PHE A 134 -10.69 -4.40 -8.94
CA PHE A 134 -10.31 -3.31 -9.85
C PHE A 134 -8.83 -2.94 -9.73
N PHE A 135 -8.30 -2.83 -8.51
CA PHE A 135 -6.90 -2.48 -8.30
C PHE A 135 -5.94 -3.60 -8.75
N LEU A 136 -6.29 -4.86 -8.48
CA LEU A 136 -5.55 -6.03 -8.97
C LEU A 136 -5.55 -6.11 -10.51
N VAL A 137 -6.69 -5.84 -11.16
CA VAL A 137 -6.75 -5.77 -12.63
C VAL A 137 -5.87 -4.66 -13.18
N ALA A 138 -5.77 -3.51 -12.51
CA ALA A 138 -4.85 -2.45 -12.91
C ALA A 138 -3.38 -2.92 -12.82
N ALA A 139 -3.01 -3.68 -11.77
CA ALA A 139 -1.67 -4.24 -11.62
C ALA A 139 -1.36 -5.31 -12.69
N LEU A 140 -2.33 -6.17 -13.03
CA LEU A 140 -2.23 -7.14 -14.11
C LEU A 140 -2.05 -6.47 -15.48
N ARG A 141 -2.79 -5.39 -15.74
CA ARG A 141 -2.63 -4.57 -16.96
C ARG A 141 -1.25 -3.95 -17.03
N PHE A 142 -0.72 -3.45 -15.92
CA PHE A 142 0.65 -2.93 -15.83
C PHE A 142 1.70 -3.99 -16.14
N ARG A 143 1.54 -5.23 -15.65
CA ARG A 143 2.43 -6.36 -16.02
C ARG A 143 2.40 -6.67 -17.51
N ARG A 144 1.23 -6.58 -18.16
CA ARG A 144 1.10 -6.85 -19.60
C ARG A 144 1.71 -5.74 -20.44
N ASN A 145 1.50 -4.48 -20.04
CA ASN A 145 1.94 -3.31 -20.79
C ASN A 145 2.47 -2.25 -19.81
N ARG A 146 3.80 -2.13 -19.73
CA ARG A 146 4.52 -1.29 -18.76
C ARG A 146 4.77 0.13 -19.29
N THR A 147 3.80 0.70 -19.99
CA THR A 147 3.89 2.08 -20.49
C THR A 147 3.45 3.08 -19.41
N ILE A 148 3.94 4.32 -19.51
CA ILE A 148 3.59 5.41 -18.57
C ILE A 148 2.07 5.59 -18.41
N PRO A 149 1.23 5.56 -19.48
CA PRO A 149 -0.21 5.68 -19.33
C PRO A 149 -0.83 4.54 -18.51
N VAL A 150 -0.30 3.31 -18.59
CA VAL A 150 -0.79 2.18 -17.80
C VAL A 150 -0.36 2.30 -16.34
N ALA A 151 0.88 2.74 -16.08
CA ALA A 151 1.33 3.04 -14.73
C ALA A 151 0.49 4.17 -14.08
N ARG A 152 0.12 5.21 -14.84
CA ARG A 152 -0.82 6.24 -14.37
C ARG A 152 -2.18 5.67 -13.99
N LYS A 153 -2.73 4.71 -14.76
CA LYS A 153 -3.98 4.03 -14.39
C LYS A 153 -3.84 3.23 -13.10
N LEU A 154 -2.72 2.55 -12.89
CA LEU A 154 -2.43 1.85 -11.62
C LEU A 154 -2.35 2.83 -10.44
N PHE A 155 -1.68 3.97 -10.65
CA PHE A 155 -1.60 5.05 -9.67
C PHE A 155 -2.98 5.63 -9.33
N PHE A 156 -3.80 5.99 -10.32
CA PHE A 156 -5.16 6.48 -10.06
C PHE A 156 -6.04 5.44 -9.39
N ALA A 157 -5.93 4.15 -9.77
CA ALA A 157 -6.65 3.07 -9.09
C ALA A 157 -6.28 3.02 -7.60
N SER A 158 -5.00 3.16 -7.26
CA SER A 158 -4.57 3.21 -5.86
C SER A 158 -5.11 4.44 -5.12
N ILE A 159 -5.15 5.63 -5.75
CA ILE A 159 -5.70 6.85 -5.13
C ILE A 159 -7.19 6.68 -4.82
N LEU A 160 -7.96 6.10 -5.74
CA LEU A 160 -9.40 5.88 -5.54
C LEU A 160 -9.67 4.77 -4.52
N TYR A 161 -8.84 3.73 -4.51
CA TYR A 161 -9.04 2.55 -3.66
C TYR A 161 -9.16 2.89 -2.18
N LEU A 162 -8.18 3.60 -1.62
CA LEU A 162 -8.06 3.75 -0.17
C LEU A 162 -9.18 4.62 0.44
N PRO A 163 -9.52 5.81 -0.08
CA PRO A 163 -10.62 6.62 0.43
C PRO A 163 -11.97 5.91 0.31
N LEU A 164 -12.21 5.20 -0.79
CA LEU A 164 -13.47 4.47 -0.98
C LEU A 164 -13.59 3.29 -0.03
N LEU A 165 -12.50 2.53 0.17
CA LEU A 165 -12.48 1.43 1.14
C LEU A 165 -12.77 1.93 2.56
N TRP A 166 -12.16 3.05 2.96
CA TRP A 166 -12.45 3.68 4.26
C TRP A 166 -13.88 4.21 4.36
N ALA A 167 -14.42 4.81 3.30
CA ALA A 167 -15.81 5.27 3.27
C ALA A 167 -16.78 4.08 3.48
N PHE A 168 -16.58 2.96 2.78
CA PHE A 168 -17.38 1.75 2.99
C PHE A 168 -17.28 1.23 4.43
N MET A 169 -16.08 1.25 5.02
CA MET A 169 -15.86 0.78 6.39
C MET A 169 -16.56 1.66 7.43
N VAL A 170 -16.64 2.97 7.20
CA VAL A 170 -17.35 3.91 8.08
C VAL A 170 -18.88 3.77 7.92
N ILE A 171 -19.35 3.59 6.69
CA ILE A 171 -20.79 3.47 6.39
C ILE A 171 -21.38 2.16 6.93
N ASP A 172 -20.65 1.06 6.81
CA ASP A 172 -21.15 -0.29 7.09
C ASP A 172 -20.43 -0.94 8.27
N LYS A 173 -20.36 -0.21 9.39
CA LYS A 173 -19.79 -0.68 10.64
C LYS A 173 -20.83 -1.51 11.42
N VAL A 174 -20.39 -2.64 11.97
CA VAL A 174 -21.20 -3.55 12.81
C VAL A 174 -20.85 -3.39 14.28
#